data_AF-A0A5A7RRE4-F1
#
_entry.id   AF-A0A5A7RRE4-F1
#
_cell.length_a   1.000
_cell.length_b   1.000
_cell.length_c   1.000
_cell.angle_alpha   90.00
_cell.angle_beta   90.00
_cell.angle_gamma   90.00
#
_symmetry.space_group_name_H-M   'P 1'
#
loop_
_entity.id
_entity.type
_entity.pdbx_description
1 polymer ?
#
loop_
_entity_poly.entity_id
_entity_poly.type
_entity_poly.pdbx_seq_one_letter_code
_entity_poly.pdbx_strand_id
1 'polypeptide(L)' 'MSEKKNLMADITFIFYVLIVLPAVSFVYFAYALTNLESIEVMIGAAILWAIMIPYPLYWYLKKKIKNQNA' A
#
# COMPACT_ATOMS: atom_id res chain seq x y z
N MET A 1 0.64 -2.52 -27.91
CA MET A 1 -0.45 -2.46 -26.90
C MET A 1 0.00 -2.78 -25.46
N SER A 2 1.29 -3.12 -25.25
CA SER A 2 1.88 -3.53 -23.95
C SER A 2 2.26 -2.34 -23.03
N GLU A 3 2.85 -1.28 -23.57
CA GLU A 3 3.40 -0.17 -22.76
C GLU A 3 2.36 0.61 -21.95
N LYS A 4 1.20 0.96 -22.55
CA LYS A 4 0.15 1.72 -21.85
C LYS A 4 -0.40 0.97 -20.62
N LYS A 5 -0.44 -0.37 -20.67
CA LYS A 5 -0.92 -1.21 -19.55
C LYS A 5 0.09 -1.29 -18.41
N ASN A 6 1.40 -1.26 -18.71
CA ASN A 6 2.45 -1.12 -17.71
C ASN A 6 2.36 0.24 -17.02
N LEU A 7 2.31 1.31 -17.81
CA LEU A 7 2.29 2.67 -17.30
C LEU A 7 1.09 2.95 -16.37
N MET A 8 -0.08 2.39 -16.70
CA MET A 8 -1.25 2.49 -15.82
C MET A 8 -1.11 1.70 -14.52
N ALA A 9 -0.45 0.54 -14.54
CA ALA A 9 -0.18 -0.25 -13.33
C ALA A 9 0.83 0.47 -12.43
N ASP A 10 1.87 1.07 -13.01
CA ASP A 10 2.88 1.86 -12.31
C ASP A 10 2.24 3.08 -11.62
N ILE A 11 1.44 3.87 -12.36
CA ILE A 11 0.71 5.01 -11.79
C ILE A 11 -0.21 4.57 -10.65
N THR A 12 -0.95 3.47 -10.83
CA THR A 12 -1.87 2.97 -9.80
C THR A 12 -1.12 2.58 -8.52
N PHE A 13 0.00 1.87 -8.66
CA PHE A 13 0.82 1.45 -7.53
C PHE A 13 1.45 2.65 -6.82
N ILE A 14 2.03 3.59 -7.58
CA ILE A 14 2.63 4.81 -7.03
C ILE A 14 1.57 5.64 -6.30
N PHE A 15 0.39 5.84 -6.90
CA PHE A 15 -0.71 6.56 -6.26
C PHE A 15 -1.14 5.88 -4.95
N TYR A 16 -1.24 4.55 -4.95
CA TYR A 16 -1.56 3.80 -3.75
C TYR A 16 -0.51 4.02 -2.64
N VAL A 17 0.78 3.91 -2.97
CA VAL A 17 1.88 4.06 -2.00
C VAL A 17 2.04 5.50 -1.51
N LEU A 18 1.84 6.50 -2.36
CA LEU A 18 2.06 7.90 -2.01
C LEU A 18 0.84 8.59 -1.40
N ILE A 19 -0.37 8.12 -1.73
CA ILE A 19 -1.61 8.80 -1.32
C ILE A 19 -2.42 7.90 -0.40
N VAL A 20 -2.80 6.70 -0.85
CA VAL A 20 -3.73 5.84 -0.11
C VAL A 20 -3.11 5.33 1.20
N LEU A 21 -1.91 4.76 1.14
CA LEU A 21 -1.24 4.20 2.32
C LEU A 21 -0.94 5.28 3.37
N PRO A 22 -0.40 6.47 3.02
CA PRO A 22 -0.20 7.55 3.98
C PRO A 22 -1.51 8.12 4.52
N ALA A 23 -2.56 8.29 3.70
CA ALA A 23 -3.84 8.81 4.16
C ALA A 23 -4.49 7.89 5.20
N VAL A 24 -4.54 6.57 4.92
CA VAL A 24 -5.11 5.61 5.88
C VAL A 24 -4.24 5.50 7.14
N SER A 25 -2.92 5.48 6.98
CA SER A 25 -2.01 5.48 8.14
C SER A 25 -2.19 6.73 8.99
N PHE A 26 -2.34 7.91 8.37
CA PHE A 26 -2.57 9.17 9.06
C PHE A 26 -3.86 9.14 9.88
N VAL A 27 -4.97 8.68 9.29
CA VAL A 27 -6.25 8.54 10.00
C VAL A 27 -6.11 7.59 11.19
N TYR A 28 -5.45 6.45 10.99
CA TYR A 28 -5.17 5.50 12.08
C TYR A 28 -4.36 6.15 13.20
N PHE A 29 -3.22 6.78 12.88
CA PHE A 29 -2.35 7.37 13.90
C PHE A 29 -2.99 8.57 14.61
N ALA A 30 -3.77 9.39 13.91
CA ALA A 30 -4.49 10.52 14.52
C ALA A 30 -5.45 10.05 15.61
N TYR A 31 -6.14 8.93 15.39
CA TYR A 31 -7.01 8.32 16.39
C TYR A 31 -6.22 7.54 17.45
N ALA A 32 -5.28 6.70 17.04
CA ALA A 32 -4.61 5.77 17.93
C ALA A 32 -3.71 6.50 18.93
N LEU A 33 -2.95 7.52 18.50
CA LEU A 33 -2.06 8.29 19.39
C LEU A 33 -2.81 9.10 20.46
N THR A 34 -4.11 9.34 20.29
CA THR A 34 -4.93 10.10 21.24
C THR A 34 -5.73 9.21 22.19
N ASN A 35 -5.97 7.94 21.83
CA ASN A 35 -6.89 7.06 22.56
C ASN A 35 -6.26 5.76 23.08
N LEU A 36 -5.07 5.41 22.60
CA LEU A 36 -4.43 4.13 22.89
C LEU A 36 -3.03 4.34 23.47
N GLU A 37 -2.60 3.36 24.26
CA GLU A 37 -1.24 3.26 24.76
C GLU A 37 -0.25 2.93 23.63
N SER A 38 1.02 3.28 23.84
CA SER A 38 2.03 3.25 22.76
C SER A 38 2.26 1.85 22.16
N ILE A 39 2.09 0.79 22.95
CA ILE A 39 2.29 -0.59 22.50
C ILE A 39 1.17 -1.00 21.54
N GLU A 40 -0.07 -0.66 21.88
CA GLU A 40 -1.27 -0.93 21.10
C GLU A 40 -1.23 -0.18 19.77
N VAL A 41 -0.79 1.09 19.79
CA VAL A 41 -0.57 1.88 18.58
C VAL A 41 0.40 1.17 17.64
N MET A 42 1.52 0.67 18.17
CA MET A 42 2.57 -0.01 17.40
C MET A 42 2.07 -1.34 16.81
N ILE A 43 1.37 -2.16 17.61
CA ILE A 43 0.79 -3.43 17.15
C ILE A 43 -0.24 -3.18 16.05
N GLY A 44 -1.16 -2.23 16.24
CA GLY A 44 -2.17 -1.93 15.24
C GLY A 44 -1.58 -1.34 13.95
N ALA A 45 -0.49 -0.56 14.03
CA ALA A 45 0.24 -0.09 12.85
C ALA A 45 0.85 -1.26 12.06
N ALA A 46 1.47 -2.22 12.76
CA ALA A 46 2.02 -3.42 12.14
C ALA A 46 0.94 -4.25 11.45
N ILE A 47 -0.22 -4.44 12.09
CA ILE A 47 -1.37 -5.14 11.51
C ILE A 47 -1.91 -4.40 10.29
N LEU A 48 -2.12 -3.08 10.40
CA LEU A 48 -2.62 -2.24 9.32
C LEU A 48 -1.74 -2.39 8.08
N TRP A 49 -0.43 -2.24 8.23
CA TRP A 49 0.51 -2.36 7.14
C TRP A 49 0.64 -3.79 6.60
N ALA A 50 0.58 -4.80 7.47
CA ALA A 50 0.55 -6.20 7.05
C ALA A 50 -0.68 -6.54 6.19
N ILE A 51 -1.79 -5.82 6.35
CA ILE A 51 -2.97 -5.96 5.49
C ILE A 51 -2.80 -5.13 4.21
N MET A 52 -2.35 -3.89 4.34
CA MET A 52 -2.37 -2.90 3.26
C MET A 52 -1.23 -3.03 2.25
N ILE A 53 -0.07 -3.56 2.62
CA ILE A 53 1.13 -3.58 1.76
C ILE A 53 1.24 -4.85 0.91
N PRO A 54 1.03 -6.07 1.43
CA PRO A 54 1.37 -7.29 0.69
C PRO A 54 0.57 -7.46 -0.61
N TYR A 55 -0.73 -7.19 -0.60
CA TYR A 55 -1.57 -7.41 -1.78
C TYR A 55 -1.26 -6.44 -2.94
N PRO A 56 -1.19 -5.11 -2.73
CA PRO A 56 -0.80 -4.17 -3.78
C PRO A 56 0.60 -4.43 -4.33
N LEU A 57 1.56 -4.78 -3.45
CA LEU A 57 2.91 -5.14 -3.84
C LEU A 57 2.93 -6.41 -4.71
N TYR A 58 2.27 -7.47 -4.26
CA TYR A 58 2.15 -8.73 -5.01
C TYR A 58 1.52 -8.51 -6.38
N TRP A 59 0.42 -7.75 -6.43
CA TRP A 59 -0.30 -7.45 -7.66
C TRP A 59 0.58 -6.69 -8.66
N TYR A 60 1.30 -5.68 -8.18
CA TYR A 60 2.20 -4.87 -9.00
C TYR A 60 3.34 -5.70 -9.59
N LEU A 61 4.03 -6.49 -8.75
CA LEU A 61 5.11 -7.37 -9.18
C LEU A 61 4.62 -8.41 -10.19
N LYS A 62 3.46 -9.04 -9.94
CA LYS A 62 2.87 -10.01 -10.87
C LYS A 62 2.55 -9.39 -12.23
N LYS A 63 2.02 -8.17 -12.27
CA LYS A 63 1.78 -7.45 -13.53
C LYS A 63 3.07 -7.13 -14.26
N LYS A 64 4.10 -6.67 -13.54
CA LYS A 64 5.40 -6.34 -14.12
C LYS A 64 6.08 -7.57 -14.74
N ILE A 65 6.13 -8.68 -14.02
CA ILE A 65 6.71 -9.96 -14.51
C ILE A 65 5.92 -10.46 -15.72
N LYS A 66 4.58 -10.44 -15.67
CA LYS A 66 3.74 -10.90 -16.78
C LYS A 66 3.99 -10.10 -18.06
N ASN A 67 4.23 -8.80 -17.95
CA ASN A 67 4.48 -7.94 -19.11
C ASN A 67 5.95 -7.93 -19.58
N GLN A 68 6.89 -8.48 -18.81
CA GLN A 68 8.27 -8.72 -19.26
C GLN A 68 8.42 -10.00 -20.08
N ASN A 69 7.53 -10.98 -19.85
CA ASN A 69 7.54 -12.29 -20.50
C ASN A 69 6.56 -12.39 -21.69
N ALA A 70 5.93 -11.29 -22.09
CA ALA A 70 4.89 -11.21 -23.13
C ALA A 70 5.28 -10.20 -24.21
#